data_AF-I2GGI0-F1
#
_entry.id   AF-I2GGI0-F1
#
_cell.length_a   1.000
_cell.length_b   1.000
_cell.length_c   1.000
_cell.angle_alpha   90.00
_cell.angle_beta   90.00
_cell.angle_gamma   90.00
#
_symmetry.space_group_name_H-M   'P 1'
#
loop_
_entity.id
_entity.type
_entity.pdbx_description
1 polymer ?
#
loop_
_entity_poly.entity_id
_entity_poly.type
_entity_poly.pdbx_seq_one_letter_code
_entity_poly.pdbx_strand_id
1 'polypeptide(L)'
;MSTRSNKRSTMKKFFYLASALLGLSTLSCQPDEAVVTESSVNAGARVSATANFAARRQLGTVKDGNLNEISGLAMSRTNSGYMWVHEDSGNPNRIYLIDSQGTTKATINLPDANRDWEDIAVGRGPQPNTWYVYVADVGNNNLSNSVVYVYRFVEPSITGKSLPTTINLSNSAVEKLDFAYADGRHNCETLMVDTNGDLYFITKEDNGENKVSNPVKGGVYRAAAGYKESGTNTLTRLSSLNILTATGGDISNNGQEVLIKNYNTVYYWKKSSSSQTIAQLLTTAPQTLPYTEEPGGEAIGWKVDGAGYYTVSEIKNNVPAAIYYYARQ
;
A
#
# COMPACT_ATOMS: atom_id res chain seq x y z
N MET A 1 -49.60 31.82 -19.83
CA MET A 1 -49.32 32.04 -18.40
C MET A 1 -47.80 32.07 -18.24
N SER A 2 -47.18 33.26 -18.30
CA SER A 2 -46.72 34.08 -17.15
C SER A 2 -45.61 33.36 -16.35
N THR A 3 -44.39 33.85 -16.11
CA THR A 3 -43.78 35.19 -16.24
C THR A 3 -42.25 35.07 -16.02
N ARG A 4 -41.47 35.91 -16.72
CA ARG A 4 -40.06 36.22 -16.43
C ARG A 4 -39.93 37.04 -15.13
N SER A 5 -38.83 36.91 -14.40
CA SER A 5 -38.31 37.98 -13.52
C SER A 5 -36.78 37.93 -13.45
N ASN A 6 -36.17 39.10 -13.54
CA ASN A 6 -34.75 39.40 -13.65
C ASN A 6 -34.51 40.70 -12.87
N LYS A 7 -33.50 40.81 -11.98
CA LYS A 7 -32.86 42.05 -11.47
C LYS A 7 -31.78 41.68 -10.42
N ARG A 8 -30.47 41.88 -10.66
CA ARG A 8 -29.62 43.09 -10.45
C ARG A 8 -29.68 43.66 -9.01
N SER A 9 -28.64 43.49 -8.19
CA SER A 9 -27.40 44.31 -8.04
C SER A 9 -27.59 45.63 -7.27
N THR A 10 -26.92 45.80 -6.12
CA THR A 10 -26.22 47.04 -5.72
C THR A 10 -25.25 46.81 -4.56
N MET A 11 -24.24 47.69 -4.50
CA MET A 11 -22.94 47.61 -3.82
C MET A 11 -22.79 48.82 -2.87
N LYS A 12 -21.77 48.80 -1.97
CA LYS A 12 -21.10 49.94 -1.27
C LYS A 12 -21.80 50.43 0.03
N LYS A 13 -21.13 50.93 1.09
CA LYS A 13 -19.72 51.27 1.43
C LYS A 13 -19.62 51.56 2.96
N PHE A 14 -18.39 51.50 3.49
CA PHE A 14 -17.90 51.88 4.83
C PHE A 14 -18.09 53.36 5.22
N PHE A 15 -18.16 53.64 6.54
CA PHE A 15 -17.59 54.85 7.18
C PHE A 15 -17.23 54.59 8.66
N TYR A 16 -16.03 55.05 9.07
CA TYR A 16 -15.53 55.19 10.44
C TYR A 16 -15.83 56.60 10.97
N LEU A 17 -16.05 56.79 12.28
CA LEU A 17 -15.42 57.88 13.05
C LEU A 17 -15.55 57.68 14.57
N ALA A 18 -14.49 58.08 15.29
CA ALA A 18 -14.27 58.02 16.74
C ALA A 18 -14.64 59.33 17.45
N SER A 19 -14.71 59.32 18.81
CA SER A 19 -14.28 60.35 19.80
C SER A 19 -14.90 60.06 21.19
N ALA A 20 -14.12 59.78 22.25
CA ALA A 20 -13.65 60.73 23.32
C ALA A 20 -14.67 60.82 24.51
N LEU A 21 -14.37 60.89 25.83
CA LEU A 21 -13.17 60.98 26.68
C LEU A 21 -13.63 60.96 28.18
N LEU A 22 -12.66 60.99 29.13
CA LEU A 22 -12.74 61.14 30.61
C LEU A 22 -13.14 59.88 31.42
N GLY A 23 -12.47 59.46 32.50
CA GLY A 23 -11.42 60.03 33.33
C GLY A 23 -11.76 59.73 34.80
N LEU A 24 -10.82 59.14 35.57
CA LEU A 24 -10.49 59.44 36.98
C LEU A 24 -9.71 58.27 37.60
N SER A 25 -8.52 58.59 38.09
CA SER A 25 -7.65 57.73 38.90
C SER A 25 -8.03 57.81 40.38
N THR A 26 -8.22 56.68 41.03
CA THR A 26 -8.06 56.55 42.48
C THR A 26 -7.15 55.37 42.76
N LEU A 27 -6.06 55.61 43.50
CA LEU A 27 -5.22 54.57 44.05
C LEU A 27 -5.98 53.89 45.20
N SER A 28 -6.19 52.58 45.13
CA SER A 28 -6.41 51.75 46.32
C SER A 28 -5.40 50.61 46.33
N CYS A 29 -4.78 50.43 47.49
CA CYS A 29 -3.84 49.38 47.79
C CYS A 29 -4.64 48.21 48.38
N GLN A 30 -4.59 47.04 47.74
CA GLN A 30 -4.97 45.75 48.35
C GLN A 30 -3.92 44.69 48.00
N PRO A 31 -3.59 43.78 48.93
CA PRO A 31 -2.64 42.71 48.70
C PRO A 31 -3.31 41.46 48.08
N ASP A 32 -2.45 40.52 47.71
CA ASP A 32 -2.69 39.14 47.26
C ASP A 32 -3.02 38.95 45.77
N GLU A 33 -2.08 38.36 45.04
CA GLU A 33 -2.28 37.03 44.46
C GLU A 33 -0.94 36.45 43.97
N ALA A 34 -0.67 35.20 44.37
CA ALA A 34 0.49 34.45 43.93
C ALA A 34 0.39 34.19 42.42
N VAL A 35 1.34 34.73 41.67
CA VAL A 35 1.51 34.46 40.24
C VAL A 35 1.90 32.99 40.09
N VAL A 36 0.91 32.16 39.72
CA VAL A 36 1.17 30.87 39.10
C VAL A 36 1.82 31.17 37.75
N THR A 37 3.13 30.97 37.66
CA THR A 37 3.84 31.05 36.38
C THR A 37 3.31 29.95 35.48
N GLU A 38 2.46 30.29 34.51
CA GLU A 38 2.21 29.43 33.37
C GLU A 38 3.54 29.26 32.63
N SER A 39 4.20 28.13 32.89
CA SER A 39 5.25 27.62 32.04
C SER A 39 4.66 27.44 30.65
N SER A 40 5.04 28.33 29.75
CA SER A 40 4.81 28.19 28.32
C SER A 40 5.44 26.88 27.88
N VAL A 41 4.62 25.84 27.83
CA VAL A 41 5.01 24.57 27.23
C VAL A 41 5.17 24.89 25.76
N ASN A 42 6.42 25.09 25.37
CA ASN A 42 6.84 25.19 24.00
C ASN A 42 6.39 23.90 23.32
N ALA A 43 5.20 23.93 22.72
CA ALA A 43 4.69 22.89 21.84
C ALA A 43 5.52 22.94 20.56
N GLY A 44 6.79 22.53 20.70
CA GLY A 44 7.59 22.07 19.60
C GLY A 44 6.84 20.90 19.01
N ALA A 45 6.07 21.18 17.97
CA ALA A 45 5.66 20.18 17.01
C ALA A 45 6.91 19.34 16.73
N ARG A 46 6.93 18.09 17.20
CA ARG A 46 7.91 17.12 16.74
C ARG A 46 7.67 17.03 15.25
N VAL A 47 8.46 17.76 14.47
CA VAL A 47 8.64 17.53 13.05
C VAL A 47 8.95 16.04 12.98
N SER A 48 8.00 15.26 12.48
CA SER A 48 8.18 13.83 12.28
C SER A 48 9.46 13.71 11.45
N ALA A 49 10.51 13.13 12.03
CA ALA A 49 11.78 12.95 11.33
C ALA A 49 11.44 12.28 10.00
N THR A 50 11.71 12.97 8.88
CA THR A 50 11.54 12.43 7.54
C THR A 50 12.28 11.11 7.49
N ALA A 51 11.60 10.03 7.14
CA ALA A 51 12.25 8.74 7.09
C ALA A 51 13.38 8.83 6.05
N ASN A 52 14.60 8.57 6.51
CA ASN A 52 15.78 8.74 5.70
C ASN A 52 16.19 7.39 5.10
N PHE A 53 16.35 7.36 3.78
CA PHE A 53 16.74 6.18 3.03
C PHE A 53 17.85 6.56 2.05
N ALA A 54 18.75 5.62 1.80
CA ALA A 54 19.80 5.77 0.81
C ALA A 54 19.25 5.68 -0.62
N ALA A 55 20.02 6.19 -1.58
CA ALA A 55 19.76 5.95 -2.99
C ALA A 55 19.80 4.44 -3.32
N ARG A 56 19.15 4.07 -4.43
CA ARG A 56 19.08 2.67 -4.87
C ARG A 56 20.46 2.06 -5.02
N ARG A 57 20.61 0.82 -4.56
CA ARG A 57 21.75 -0.03 -4.86
C ARG A 57 21.26 -1.29 -5.56
N GLN A 58 21.75 -1.55 -6.77
CA GLN A 58 21.49 -2.82 -7.43
C GLN A 58 22.22 -3.93 -6.69
N LEU A 59 21.48 -4.97 -6.29
CA LEU A 59 22.03 -6.14 -5.63
C LEU A 59 22.34 -7.26 -6.60
N GLY A 60 21.48 -7.45 -7.58
CA GLY A 60 21.54 -8.57 -8.51
C GLY A 60 20.68 -8.34 -9.74
N THR A 61 20.72 -9.34 -10.62
CA THR A 61 19.95 -9.39 -11.87
C THR A 61 19.27 -10.74 -11.93
N VAL A 62 17.96 -10.74 -12.18
CA VAL A 62 17.21 -11.97 -12.37
C VAL A 62 17.61 -12.59 -13.70
N LYS A 63 18.08 -13.83 -13.66
CA LYS A 63 18.58 -14.58 -14.84
C LYS A 63 17.68 -15.74 -15.23
N ASP A 64 16.61 -15.97 -14.48
CA ASP A 64 15.63 -17.01 -14.79
C ASP A 64 14.79 -16.53 -15.97
N GLY A 65 14.87 -17.24 -17.11
CA GLY A 65 14.11 -16.88 -18.32
C GLY A 65 12.60 -17.05 -18.19
N ASN A 66 12.12 -17.61 -17.07
CA ASN A 66 10.70 -17.65 -16.73
C ASN A 66 10.23 -16.39 -15.96
N LEU A 67 11.14 -15.43 -15.70
CA LEU A 67 10.88 -14.22 -14.93
C LEU A 67 11.14 -12.95 -15.77
N ASN A 68 10.22 -12.65 -16.70
CA ASN A 68 10.31 -11.52 -17.62
C ASN A 68 9.40 -10.35 -17.22
N GLU A 69 8.25 -10.63 -16.63
CA GLU A 69 7.15 -9.71 -16.33
C GLU A 69 6.84 -9.73 -14.82
N ILE A 70 7.87 -9.55 -13.98
CA ILE A 70 7.69 -9.55 -12.52
C ILE A 70 6.80 -8.39 -12.08
N SER A 71 5.63 -8.71 -11.53
CA SER A 71 4.66 -7.71 -11.09
C SER A 71 4.64 -7.51 -9.56
N GLY A 72 4.70 -8.59 -8.76
CA GLY A 72 4.67 -8.52 -7.29
C GLY A 72 5.97 -8.94 -6.58
N LEU A 73 6.15 -8.46 -5.34
CA LEU A 73 7.28 -8.81 -4.46
C LEU A 73 6.88 -8.88 -2.98
N ALA A 74 7.20 -9.99 -2.31
CA ALA A 74 7.09 -10.08 -0.86
C ALA A 74 8.26 -10.83 -0.22
N MET A 75 8.84 -10.28 0.85
CA MET A 75 9.92 -10.96 1.56
C MET A 75 9.41 -12.20 2.29
N SER A 76 10.08 -13.33 2.10
CA SER A 76 9.73 -14.58 2.78
C SER A 76 9.89 -14.45 4.30
N ARG A 77 8.94 -15.02 5.06
CA ARG A 77 8.99 -15.06 6.53
C ARG A 77 9.46 -16.39 7.07
N THR A 78 9.25 -17.46 6.30
CA THR A 78 9.64 -18.84 6.61
C THR A 78 11.04 -19.17 6.06
N ASN A 79 11.45 -18.54 4.95
CA ASN A 79 12.73 -18.79 4.28
C ASN A 79 13.59 -17.52 4.29
N SER A 80 14.29 -17.29 5.40
CA SER A 80 15.09 -16.09 5.64
C SER A 80 16.08 -15.77 4.50
N GLY A 81 16.10 -14.50 4.09
CA GLY A 81 17.02 -14.01 3.05
C GLY A 81 16.51 -14.13 1.63
N TYR A 82 15.32 -14.73 1.43
CA TYR A 82 14.69 -14.88 0.12
C TYR A 82 13.43 -14.02 -0.01
N MET A 83 12.99 -13.83 -1.25
CA MET A 83 11.79 -13.08 -1.59
C MET A 83 10.95 -13.84 -2.61
N TRP A 84 9.64 -13.73 -2.47
CA TRP A 84 8.67 -14.26 -3.42
C TRP A 84 8.41 -13.22 -4.50
N VAL A 85 8.35 -13.68 -5.75
CA VAL A 85 7.94 -12.91 -6.93
C VAL A 85 7.01 -13.77 -7.79
N HIS A 86 6.24 -13.14 -8.67
CA HIS A 86 5.45 -13.81 -9.69
C HIS A 86 5.43 -12.98 -10.98
N GLU A 87 5.09 -13.65 -12.08
CA GLU A 87 4.85 -13.00 -13.36
C GLU A 87 3.42 -12.44 -13.44
N ASP A 88 3.24 -11.42 -14.26
CA ASP A 88 1.97 -10.79 -14.61
C ASP A 88 1.05 -11.72 -15.43
N SER A 89 -0.17 -11.24 -15.71
CA SER A 89 -1.24 -11.80 -16.52
C SER A 89 -0.82 -12.75 -17.65
N GLY A 90 -1.49 -13.90 -17.75
CA GLY A 90 -1.33 -14.85 -18.84
C GLY A 90 -0.06 -15.72 -18.80
N ASN A 91 0.85 -15.48 -17.84
CA ASN A 91 2.01 -16.33 -17.60
C ASN A 91 1.66 -17.62 -16.84
N PRO A 92 2.58 -18.60 -16.72
CA PRO A 92 2.33 -19.80 -15.93
C PRO A 92 1.93 -19.49 -14.48
N ASN A 93 1.10 -20.35 -13.90
CA ASN A 93 0.58 -20.25 -12.54
C ASN A 93 1.61 -20.60 -11.45
N ARG A 94 2.68 -19.81 -11.39
CA ARG A 94 3.85 -20.08 -10.57
C ARG A 94 4.28 -18.84 -9.82
N ILE A 95 4.70 -19.05 -8.58
CA ILE A 95 5.49 -18.06 -7.86
C ILE A 95 6.90 -18.61 -7.62
N TYR A 96 7.86 -17.70 -7.48
CA TYR A 96 9.28 -18.03 -7.41
C TYR A 96 9.88 -17.45 -6.14
N LEU A 97 10.62 -18.28 -5.42
CA LEU A 97 11.46 -17.85 -4.31
C LEU A 97 12.85 -17.55 -4.86
N ILE A 98 13.26 -16.29 -4.83
CA ILE A 98 14.57 -15.84 -5.33
C ILE A 98 15.44 -15.28 -4.21
N ASP A 99 16.76 -15.34 -4.36
CA ASP A 99 17.69 -14.60 -3.50
C ASP A 99 17.93 -13.16 -3.99
N SER A 100 18.63 -12.37 -3.19
CA SER A 100 19.00 -10.98 -3.55
C SER A 100 19.89 -10.85 -4.78
N GLN A 101 20.43 -11.96 -5.29
CA GLN A 101 21.23 -12.00 -6.53
C GLN A 101 20.36 -12.33 -7.76
N GLY A 102 19.07 -12.62 -7.57
CA GLY A 102 18.13 -12.97 -8.64
C GLY A 102 18.16 -14.45 -9.02
N THR A 103 18.70 -15.32 -8.16
CA THR A 103 18.75 -16.76 -8.40
C THR A 103 17.52 -17.45 -7.79
N THR A 104 16.75 -18.15 -8.63
CA THR A 104 15.62 -18.99 -8.21
C THR A 104 16.09 -20.14 -7.33
N LYS A 105 15.47 -20.27 -6.15
CA LYS A 105 15.66 -21.36 -5.19
C LYS A 105 14.47 -22.29 -5.13
N ALA A 106 13.28 -21.76 -5.34
CA ALA A 106 12.09 -22.59 -5.39
C ALA A 106 11.07 -22.05 -6.38
N THR A 107 10.29 -22.97 -6.93
CA THR A 107 9.11 -22.67 -7.74
C THR A 107 7.91 -23.35 -7.09
N ILE A 108 6.86 -22.58 -6.82
CA ILE A 108 5.60 -23.09 -6.29
C ILE A 108 4.57 -23.01 -7.41
N ASN A 109 4.07 -24.17 -7.84
CA ASN A 109 2.98 -24.24 -8.80
C ASN A 109 1.66 -24.24 -8.04
N LEU A 110 0.81 -23.25 -8.32
CA LEU A 110 -0.56 -23.20 -7.83
C LEU A 110 -1.44 -24.08 -8.74
N PRO A 111 -2.60 -24.56 -8.26
CA PRO A 111 -3.47 -25.39 -9.07
C PRO A 111 -4.24 -24.61 -10.14
N ASP A 112 -4.64 -23.38 -9.82
CA ASP A 112 -5.44 -22.53 -10.71
C ASP A 112 -4.53 -21.71 -11.63
N ALA A 113 -5.02 -21.37 -12.82
CA ALA A 113 -4.29 -20.55 -13.77
C ALA A 113 -4.07 -19.12 -13.25
N ASN A 114 -2.97 -18.49 -13.66
CA ASN A 114 -2.82 -17.04 -13.54
C ASN A 114 -3.75 -16.38 -14.57
N ARG A 115 -4.83 -15.77 -14.09
CA ARG A 115 -5.75 -15.01 -14.94
C ARG A 115 -5.27 -13.57 -15.11
N ASP A 116 -5.03 -12.88 -14.00
CA ASP A 116 -4.57 -11.48 -13.95
C ASP A 116 -3.91 -11.22 -12.58
N TRP A 117 -2.76 -11.87 -12.34
CA TRP A 117 -2.02 -11.75 -11.08
C TRP A 117 -1.19 -10.47 -11.04
N GLU A 118 -1.40 -9.65 -10.01
CA GLU A 118 -0.89 -8.28 -9.96
C GLU A 118 0.00 -8.01 -8.75
N ASP A 119 -0.21 -8.71 -7.63
CA ASP A 119 0.61 -8.50 -6.44
C ASP A 119 0.67 -9.74 -5.54
N ILE A 120 1.66 -9.77 -4.66
CA ILE A 120 1.89 -10.84 -3.70
C ILE A 120 2.27 -10.27 -2.34
N ALA A 121 1.74 -10.86 -1.28
CA ALA A 121 2.04 -10.48 0.09
C ALA A 121 2.34 -11.70 0.96
N VAL A 122 3.13 -11.50 2.01
CA VAL A 122 3.32 -12.49 3.08
C VAL A 122 2.85 -11.91 4.41
N GLY A 123 1.92 -12.61 5.05
CA GLY A 123 1.29 -12.13 6.28
C GLY A 123 0.77 -13.24 7.17
N ARG A 124 0.09 -12.84 8.25
CA ARG A 124 -0.61 -13.79 9.14
C ARG A 124 -1.85 -14.33 8.43
N GLY A 125 -2.27 -15.53 8.81
CA GLY A 125 -3.50 -16.15 8.34
C GLY A 125 -4.32 -16.71 9.50
N PRO A 126 -5.27 -17.63 9.24
CA PRO A 126 -6.20 -18.13 10.25
C PRO A 126 -5.50 -18.96 11.34
N GLN A 127 -4.39 -19.62 11.01
CA GLN A 127 -3.62 -20.41 11.97
C GLN A 127 -2.65 -19.52 12.77
N PRO A 128 -2.68 -19.57 14.12
CA PRO A 128 -1.72 -18.85 14.95
C PRO A 128 -0.28 -19.20 14.60
N ASN A 129 0.61 -18.21 14.70
CA ASN A 129 2.06 -18.36 14.47
C ASN A 129 2.47 -18.92 13.11
N THR A 130 1.56 -18.94 12.13
CA THR A 130 1.82 -19.46 10.79
C THR A 130 1.89 -18.29 9.79
N TRP A 131 2.82 -18.37 8.86
CA TRP A 131 2.95 -17.42 7.76
C TRP A 131 2.26 -17.95 6.52
N TYR A 132 1.59 -17.05 5.82
CA TYR A 132 0.85 -17.36 4.62
C TYR A 132 1.32 -16.47 3.48
N VAL A 133 1.37 -17.05 2.30
CA VAL A 133 1.52 -16.31 1.04
C VAL A 133 0.13 -16.01 0.51
N TYR A 134 -0.06 -14.78 0.03
CA TYR A 134 -1.27 -14.28 -0.59
C TYR A 134 -0.92 -13.82 -2.00
N VAL A 135 -1.49 -14.44 -3.02
CA VAL A 135 -1.31 -14.07 -4.44
C VAL A 135 -2.60 -13.44 -4.95
N ALA A 136 -2.51 -12.22 -5.47
CA ALA A 136 -3.66 -11.39 -5.85
C ALA A 136 -3.97 -11.53 -7.34
N ASP A 137 -5.02 -12.28 -7.66
CA ASP A 137 -5.60 -12.34 -9.01
C ASP A 137 -6.73 -11.31 -9.11
N VAL A 138 -6.30 -10.05 -9.21
CA VAL A 138 -7.13 -8.86 -8.98
C VAL A 138 -7.12 -7.88 -10.14
N GLY A 139 -6.27 -8.13 -11.14
CA GLY A 139 -6.26 -7.41 -12.39
C GLY A 139 -7.62 -7.51 -13.09
N ASN A 140 -7.98 -6.41 -13.75
CA ASN A 140 -9.27 -6.26 -14.39
C ASN A 140 -9.28 -5.06 -15.36
N ASN A 141 -8.25 -4.90 -16.19
CA ASN A 141 -8.09 -3.74 -17.07
C ASN A 141 -9.33 -3.42 -17.93
N ASN A 142 -10.05 -4.45 -18.38
CA ASN A 142 -11.27 -4.33 -19.18
C ASN A 142 -12.57 -4.24 -18.35
N LEU A 143 -12.47 -4.25 -17.02
CA LEU A 143 -13.59 -4.30 -16.08
C LEU A 143 -14.59 -5.43 -16.40
N SER A 144 -14.09 -6.60 -16.81
CA SER A 144 -14.92 -7.74 -17.20
C SER A 144 -15.30 -8.63 -16.03
N ASN A 145 -14.50 -8.62 -14.96
CA ASN A 145 -14.65 -9.54 -13.82
C ASN A 145 -15.41 -8.86 -12.68
N SER A 146 -16.54 -9.44 -12.26
CA SER A 146 -17.27 -9.03 -11.03
C SER A 146 -16.72 -9.64 -9.75
N VAL A 147 -15.89 -10.68 -9.88
CA VAL A 147 -15.21 -11.35 -8.77
C VAL A 147 -13.72 -11.40 -9.07
N VAL A 148 -12.93 -11.03 -8.08
CA VAL A 148 -11.47 -11.16 -8.05
C VAL A 148 -11.08 -12.17 -6.98
N TYR A 149 -9.87 -12.72 -7.08
CA TYR A 149 -9.44 -13.80 -6.20
C TYR A 149 -8.17 -13.43 -5.45
N VAL A 150 -8.05 -13.94 -4.22
CA VAL A 150 -6.77 -14.03 -3.53
C VAL A 150 -6.51 -15.49 -3.21
N TYR A 151 -5.41 -16.04 -3.72
CA TYR A 151 -4.96 -17.38 -3.37
C TYR A 151 -4.14 -17.30 -2.09
N ARG A 152 -4.55 -18.02 -1.05
CA ARG A 152 -3.88 -18.06 0.25
C ARG A 152 -3.41 -19.48 0.56
N PHE A 153 -2.16 -19.63 0.97
CA PHE A 153 -1.61 -20.91 1.39
C PHE A 153 -0.49 -20.73 2.41
N VAL A 154 -0.25 -21.76 3.23
CA VAL A 154 0.85 -21.75 4.20
C VAL A 154 2.17 -21.61 3.46
N GLU A 155 3.00 -20.67 3.89
CA GLU A 155 4.30 -20.44 3.26
C GLU A 155 5.19 -21.69 3.41
N PRO A 156 5.59 -22.34 2.30
CA PRO A 156 6.32 -23.60 2.37
C PRO A 156 7.77 -23.36 2.81
N SER A 157 8.27 -24.22 3.68
CA SER A 157 9.71 -24.26 4.00
C SER A 157 10.49 -25.04 2.94
N ILE A 158 11.65 -24.51 2.56
CA ILE A 158 12.62 -25.21 1.70
C ILE A 158 13.81 -25.80 2.46
N THR A 159 13.81 -25.70 3.79
CA THR A 159 14.87 -26.27 4.63
C THR A 159 15.04 -27.76 4.37
N GLY A 160 16.27 -28.19 4.12
CA GLY A 160 16.62 -29.60 3.86
C GLY A 160 16.31 -30.08 2.43
N LYS A 161 15.84 -29.22 1.52
CA LYS A 161 15.62 -29.57 0.11
C LYS A 161 16.87 -29.29 -0.73
N SER A 162 17.03 -30.04 -1.82
CA SER A 162 17.99 -29.71 -2.89
C SER A 162 17.45 -28.55 -3.72
N LEU A 163 18.29 -27.56 -4.03
CA LEU A 163 17.87 -26.32 -4.71
C LEU A 163 18.46 -26.23 -6.14
N PRO A 164 17.70 -25.71 -7.12
CA PRO A 164 16.31 -25.27 -7.00
C PRO A 164 15.32 -26.43 -6.79
N THR A 165 14.24 -26.19 -6.05
CA THR A 165 13.17 -27.18 -5.81
C THR A 165 11.85 -26.72 -6.41
N THR A 166 11.05 -27.66 -6.93
CA THR A 166 9.66 -27.39 -7.33
C THR A 166 8.70 -28.00 -6.32
N ILE A 167 7.65 -27.26 -5.95
CA ILE A 167 6.56 -27.73 -5.08
C ILE A 167 5.25 -27.51 -5.83
N ASN A 168 4.49 -28.59 -6.00
CA ASN A 168 3.14 -28.53 -6.59
C ASN A 168 2.12 -28.50 -5.46
N LEU A 169 1.36 -27.41 -5.35
CA LEU A 169 0.27 -27.33 -4.37
C LEU A 169 -0.98 -28.01 -4.94
N SER A 170 -1.67 -28.79 -4.11
CA SER A 170 -2.97 -29.34 -4.45
C SER A 170 -4.08 -28.30 -4.22
N ASN A 171 -5.26 -28.52 -4.79
CA ASN A 171 -6.46 -27.72 -4.51
C ASN A 171 -6.76 -27.60 -3.00
N SER A 172 -6.49 -28.66 -2.23
CA SER A 172 -6.73 -28.66 -0.79
C SER A 172 -5.69 -27.87 0.01
N ALA A 173 -4.55 -27.52 -0.59
CA ALA A 173 -3.48 -26.77 0.05
C ALA A 173 -3.57 -25.26 -0.22
N VAL A 174 -4.47 -24.85 -1.11
CA VAL A 174 -4.66 -23.45 -1.52
C VAL A 174 -6.11 -23.05 -1.31
N GLU A 175 -6.31 -22.03 -0.50
CA GLU A 175 -7.61 -21.39 -0.36
C GLU A 175 -7.77 -20.36 -1.47
N LYS A 176 -8.83 -20.47 -2.26
CA LYS A 176 -9.23 -19.46 -3.24
C LYS A 176 -10.32 -18.59 -2.63
N LEU A 177 -9.94 -17.37 -2.26
CA LEU A 177 -10.82 -16.44 -1.58
C LEU A 177 -11.47 -15.49 -2.60
N ASP A 178 -12.79 -15.54 -2.70
CA ASP A 178 -13.56 -14.74 -3.64
C ASP A 178 -13.87 -13.36 -3.05
N PHE A 179 -13.66 -12.30 -3.82
CA PHE A 179 -13.96 -10.93 -3.45
C PHE A 179 -14.73 -10.19 -4.55
N ALA A 180 -15.68 -9.34 -4.15
CA ALA A 180 -16.36 -8.39 -5.02
C ALA A 180 -16.38 -7.01 -4.39
N TYR A 181 -16.12 -5.98 -5.19
CA TYR A 181 -16.19 -4.59 -4.79
C TYR A 181 -17.64 -4.15 -4.60
N ALA A 182 -17.94 -3.47 -3.49
CA ALA A 182 -19.29 -3.04 -3.16
C ALA A 182 -19.89 -2.01 -4.14
N ASP A 183 -19.04 -1.30 -4.88
CA ASP A 183 -19.36 -0.13 -5.71
C ASP A 183 -19.16 -0.35 -7.22
N GLY A 184 -18.97 -1.61 -7.65
CA GLY A 184 -18.79 -1.98 -9.05
C GLY A 184 -17.40 -2.51 -9.34
N ARG A 185 -17.13 -2.92 -10.57
CA ARG A 185 -15.84 -3.53 -10.92
C ARG A 185 -14.72 -2.49 -10.94
N HIS A 186 -13.53 -2.90 -10.52
CA HIS A 186 -12.31 -2.09 -10.54
C HIS A 186 -11.12 -2.91 -11.05
N ASN A 187 -10.13 -2.20 -11.58
CA ASN A 187 -8.79 -2.73 -11.85
C ASN A 187 -7.87 -2.47 -10.64
N CYS A 188 -7.28 -3.54 -10.09
CA CYS A 188 -6.50 -3.48 -8.86
C CYS A 188 -5.12 -4.05 -9.07
N GLU A 189 -4.12 -3.44 -8.43
CA GLU A 189 -2.70 -3.71 -8.73
C GLU A 189 -1.89 -3.85 -7.45
N THR A 190 -2.55 -3.87 -6.29
CA THR A 190 -1.85 -3.88 -5.01
C THR A 190 -2.66 -4.63 -3.97
N LEU A 191 -2.00 -5.57 -3.31
CA LEU A 191 -2.53 -6.30 -2.17
C LEU A 191 -1.57 -6.16 -0.99
N MET A 192 -2.08 -5.71 0.15
CA MET A 192 -1.33 -5.67 1.39
C MET A 192 -2.05 -6.40 2.50
N VAL A 193 -1.29 -7.03 3.41
CA VAL A 193 -1.82 -7.78 4.56
C VAL A 193 -1.38 -7.11 5.84
N ASP A 194 -2.32 -6.65 6.67
CA ASP A 194 -2.01 -6.09 7.99
C ASP A 194 -1.82 -7.23 9.01
N THR A 195 -1.17 -6.91 10.13
CA THR A 195 -0.87 -7.79 11.25
C THR A 195 -2.10 -8.40 11.92
N ASN A 196 -3.27 -7.75 11.79
CA ASN A 196 -4.55 -8.25 12.28
C ASN A 196 -5.26 -9.20 11.28
N GLY A 197 -4.68 -9.43 10.10
CA GLY A 197 -5.23 -10.27 9.03
C GLY A 197 -6.17 -9.54 8.06
N ASP A 198 -6.36 -8.22 8.21
CA ASP A 198 -7.08 -7.43 7.21
C ASP A 198 -6.32 -7.42 5.89
N LEU A 199 -7.06 -7.49 4.78
CA LEU A 199 -6.53 -7.28 3.44
C LEU A 199 -6.88 -5.88 2.96
N TYR A 200 -5.90 -5.19 2.40
CA TYR A 200 -6.07 -3.90 1.76
C TYR A 200 -5.77 -4.03 0.26
N PHE A 201 -6.68 -3.50 -0.55
CA PHE A 201 -6.60 -3.51 -2.02
C PHE A 201 -6.52 -2.07 -2.49
N ILE A 202 -5.55 -1.77 -3.36
CA ILE A 202 -5.40 -0.44 -3.97
C ILE A 202 -5.65 -0.55 -5.46
N THR A 203 -6.65 0.17 -5.96
CA THR A 203 -6.94 0.18 -7.40
C THR A 203 -5.89 0.99 -8.15
N LYS A 204 -5.52 0.57 -9.38
CA LYS A 204 -4.61 1.34 -10.27
C LYS A 204 -5.13 2.77 -10.39
N GLU A 205 -6.43 2.84 -10.64
CA GLU A 205 -7.21 4.02 -10.93
C GLU A 205 -8.62 3.84 -10.32
N ASP A 206 -9.23 4.91 -9.82
CA ASP A 206 -10.61 5.02 -9.32
C ASP A 206 -11.54 5.30 -10.51
N ASN A 207 -11.34 4.52 -11.58
CA ASN A 207 -12.09 4.55 -12.83
C ASN A 207 -13.05 3.35 -12.96
N GLY A 208 -13.46 2.74 -11.85
CA GLY A 208 -14.40 1.63 -11.85
C GLY A 208 -15.67 1.93 -12.66
N GLU A 209 -16.51 0.91 -12.87
CA GLU A 209 -17.67 0.98 -13.78
C GLU A 209 -18.56 2.24 -13.59
N ASN A 210 -18.51 2.86 -12.39
CA ASN A 210 -19.24 4.07 -12.00
C ASN A 210 -18.40 5.36 -11.89
N LYS A 211 -17.27 5.49 -12.61
CA LYS A 211 -16.40 6.68 -12.87
C LYS A 211 -16.74 7.98 -12.09
N VAL A 212 -15.95 8.36 -11.08
CA VAL A 212 -16.11 9.68 -10.42
C VAL A 212 -14.80 10.34 -9.94
N SER A 213 -13.76 10.49 -10.76
CA SER A 213 -12.76 11.55 -10.46
C SER A 213 -11.90 11.97 -11.65
N ASN A 214 -11.53 13.25 -11.67
CA ASN A 214 -10.44 13.80 -12.49
C ASN A 214 -9.57 14.70 -11.59
N PRO A 215 -8.26 14.46 -11.44
CA PRO A 215 -7.53 13.30 -11.94
C PRO A 215 -8.01 12.02 -11.26
N VAL A 216 -7.94 10.90 -11.98
CA VAL A 216 -8.33 9.59 -11.47
C VAL A 216 -7.27 9.13 -10.46
N LYS A 217 -7.66 8.99 -9.20
CA LYS A 217 -6.80 8.62 -8.06
C LYS A 217 -6.89 7.11 -7.79
N GLY A 218 -6.05 6.47 -7.00
CA GLY A 218 -6.30 5.08 -6.57
C GLY A 218 -7.43 5.01 -5.53
N GLY A 219 -8.19 3.92 -5.49
CA GLY A 219 -9.19 3.64 -4.45
C GLY A 219 -8.63 2.69 -3.38
N VAL A 220 -8.89 2.97 -2.11
CA VAL A 220 -8.49 2.09 -0.99
C VAL A 220 -9.69 1.24 -0.57
N TYR A 221 -9.55 -0.07 -0.66
CA TYR A 221 -10.57 -1.03 -0.27
C TYR A 221 -10.05 -1.97 0.81
N ARG A 222 -10.95 -2.48 1.64
CA ARG A 222 -10.62 -3.41 2.73
C ARG A 222 -11.54 -4.62 2.74
N ALA A 223 -10.94 -5.80 2.94
CA ALA A 223 -11.60 -6.95 3.52
C ALA A 223 -11.16 -7.09 4.98
N ALA A 224 -12.11 -6.98 5.91
CA ALA A 224 -11.82 -7.19 7.32
C ALA A 224 -11.46 -8.66 7.58
N ALA A 225 -10.49 -8.91 8.45
CA ALA A 225 -10.15 -10.26 8.92
C ALA A 225 -11.40 -11.01 9.40
N GLY A 226 -11.43 -12.33 9.15
CA GLY A 226 -12.65 -13.14 9.34
C GLY A 226 -13.55 -13.20 8.10
N TYR A 227 -13.03 -12.79 6.93
CA TYR A 227 -13.66 -13.08 5.64
C TYR A 227 -13.85 -14.59 5.43
N LYS A 228 -14.89 -14.94 4.67
CA LYS A 228 -15.31 -16.31 4.40
C LYS A 228 -14.30 -17.03 3.51
N GLU A 229 -14.03 -18.29 3.81
CA GLU A 229 -13.23 -19.19 2.96
C GLU A 229 -14.04 -19.72 1.75
N SER A 230 -15.37 -19.63 1.81
CA SER A 230 -16.27 -20.03 0.72
C SER A 230 -17.32 -18.96 0.43
N GLY A 231 -17.57 -18.72 -0.86
CA GLY A 231 -18.49 -17.71 -1.34
C GLY A 231 -17.89 -16.30 -1.30
N THR A 232 -18.57 -15.35 -1.94
CA THR A 232 -18.00 -14.02 -2.22
C THR A 232 -17.99 -13.12 -0.99
N ASN A 233 -16.82 -12.57 -0.66
CA ASN A 233 -16.62 -11.52 0.33
C ASN A 233 -16.76 -10.13 -0.30
N THR A 234 -17.17 -9.14 0.48
CA THR A 234 -17.35 -7.78 -0.02
C THR A 234 -16.15 -6.92 0.33
N LEU A 235 -15.55 -6.28 -0.68
CA LEU A 235 -14.54 -5.23 -0.51
C LEU A 235 -15.25 -3.91 -0.27
N THR A 236 -15.00 -3.32 0.90
CA THR A 236 -15.58 -2.04 1.29
C THR A 236 -14.59 -0.92 1.01
N ARG A 237 -15.04 0.12 0.31
CA ARG A 237 -14.25 1.32 0.05
C ARG A 237 -14.03 2.11 1.33
N LEU A 238 -12.79 2.50 1.60
CA LEU A 238 -12.40 3.31 2.75
C LEU A 238 -12.17 4.78 2.37
N SER A 239 -11.44 5.01 1.28
CA SER A 239 -11.04 6.35 0.84
C SER A 239 -10.55 6.33 -0.61
N SER A 240 -10.27 7.52 -1.16
CA SER A 240 -9.38 7.67 -2.32
C SER A 240 -7.96 7.93 -1.82
N LEU A 241 -6.99 7.32 -2.46
CA LEU A 241 -5.57 7.55 -2.28
C LEU A 241 -5.08 8.53 -3.33
N ASN A 242 -4.45 9.63 -2.94
CA ASN A 242 -3.95 10.64 -3.89
C ASN A 242 -2.66 10.20 -4.61
N ILE A 243 -2.66 8.98 -5.15
CA ILE A 243 -1.65 8.35 -5.97
C ILE A 243 -2.29 8.05 -7.32
N LEU A 244 -1.60 8.38 -8.39
CA LEU A 244 -1.97 7.97 -9.75
C LEU A 244 -1.29 6.63 -10.03
N THR A 245 -2.05 5.68 -10.58
CA THR A 245 -1.55 4.40 -11.12
C THR A 245 -0.69 3.64 -10.12
N ALA A 246 -1.28 3.25 -8.99
CA ALA A 246 -0.59 2.36 -8.05
C ALA A 246 -0.26 1.02 -8.74
N THR A 247 0.90 0.46 -8.45
CA THR A 247 1.41 -0.78 -9.08
C THR A 247 1.92 -1.82 -8.08
N GLY A 248 1.82 -1.53 -6.78
CA GLY A 248 2.36 -2.40 -5.74
C GLY A 248 2.50 -1.70 -4.40
N GLY A 249 2.53 -2.48 -3.32
CA GLY A 249 2.64 -1.96 -1.97
C GLY A 249 2.89 -3.04 -0.93
N ASP A 250 3.33 -2.64 0.25
CA ASP A 250 3.58 -3.56 1.36
C ASP A 250 3.37 -2.88 2.71
N ILE A 251 2.90 -3.65 3.69
CA ILE A 251 2.81 -3.25 5.09
C ILE A 251 4.01 -3.86 5.83
N SER A 252 4.73 -3.05 6.60
CA SER A 252 5.89 -3.52 7.35
C SER A 252 5.50 -4.68 8.27
N ASN A 253 6.44 -5.59 8.55
CA ASN A 253 6.15 -6.81 9.34
C ASN A 253 5.53 -6.55 10.73
N ASN A 254 5.74 -5.37 11.30
CA ASN A 254 5.17 -4.93 12.57
C ASN A 254 3.87 -4.12 12.43
N GLY A 255 3.36 -3.91 11.22
CA GLY A 255 2.12 -3.18 10.94
C GLY A 255 2.20 -1.67 11.14
N GLN A 256 3.39 -1.09 11.23
CA GLN A 256 3.59 0.32 11.60
C GLN A 256 3.84 1.26 10.43
N GLU A 257 4.26 0.73 9.29
CA GLU A 257 4.72 1.50 8.14
C GLU A 257 4.14 0.90 6.85
N VAL A 258 3.84 1.74 5.87
CA VAL A 258 3.25 1.34 4.58
C VAL A 258 4.07 1.90 3.45
N LEU A 259 4.32 1.08 2.43
CA LEU A 259 4.84 1.49 1.13
C LEU A 259 3.75 1.27 0.09
N ILE A 260 3.57 2.25 -0.79
CA ILE A 260 2.81 2.10 -2.03
C ILE A 260 3.63 2.79 -3.10
N LYS A 261 3.72 2.22 -4.29
CA LYS A 261 4.42 2.87 -5.40
C LYS A 261 3.54 2.98 -6.64
N ASN A 262 3.98 3.88 -7.50
CA ASN A 262 3.66 3.87 -8.93
C ASN A 262 4.96 3.82 -9.73
N TYR A 263 4.86 3.98 -11.05
CA TYR A 263 6.01 3.93 -11.95
C TYR A 263 7.11 4.96 -11.65
N ASN A 264 6.82 6.05 -10.93
CA ASN A 264 7.78 7.15 -10.75
C ASN A 264 8.07 7.51 -9.29
N THR A 265 7.27 7.03 -8.32
CA THR A 265 7.34 7.47 -6.92
C THR A 265 7.05 6.31 -5.97
N VAL A 266 7.84 6.23 -4.89
CA VAL A 266 7.53 5.43 -3.70
C VAL A 266 6.95 6.36 -2.63
N TYR A 267 5.74 6.05 -2.20
CA TYR A 267 5.01 6.74 -1.15
C TYR A 267 5.11 5.94 0.15
N TYR A 268 5.33 6.65 1.24
CA TYR A 268 5.58 6.08 2.54
C TYR A 268 4.73 6.73 3.62
N TRP A 269 4.18 5.89 4.47
CA TRP A 269 3.48 6.29 5.68
C TRP A 269 4.05 5.59 6.88
N LYS A 270 4.00 6.28 8.03
CA LYS A 270 4.32 5.73 9.35
C LYS A 270 3.23 6.11 10.33
N LYS A 271 2.73 5.12 11.07
CA LYS A 271 1.76 5.36 12.12
C LYS A 271 2.32 6.31 13.18
N SER A 272 1.53 7.30 13.58
CA SER A 272 1.87 8.23 14.67
C SER A 272 1.68 7.59 16.05
N SER A 273 0.84 6.56 16.14
CA SER A 273 0.63 5.72 17.33
C SER A 273 0.38 4.27 16.92
N SER A 274 0.66 3.32 17.81
CA SER A 274 0.34 1.89 17.58
C SER A 274 -1.16 1.61 17.44
N SER A 275 -2.02 2.51 17.94
CA SER A 275 -3.48 2.40 17.84
C SER A 275 -4.05 2.90 16.51
N GLN A 276 -3.28 3.66 15.72
CA GLN A 276 -3.74 4.13 14.42
C GLN A 276 -3.92 2.93 13.49
N THR A 277 -5.07 2.84 12.82
CA THR A 277 -5.30 1.78 11.83
C THR A 277 -4.64 2.11 10.50
N ILE A 278 -4.39 1.12 9.64
CA ILE A 278 -3.90 1.37 8.28
C ILE A 278 -4.90 2.22 7.48
N ALA A 279 -6.20 1.96 7.65
CA ALA A 279 -7.26 2.78 7.08
C ALA A 279 -7.14 4.27 7.45
N GLN A 280 -6.90 4.57 8.73
CA GLN A 280 -6.67 5.96 9.20
C GLN A 280 -5.34 6.52 8.71
N LEU A 281 -4.31 5.68 8.57
CA LEU A 281 -3.00 6.11 8.11
C LEU A 281 -3.05 6.58 6.64
N LEU A 282 -3.73 5.83 5.77
CA LEU A 282 -3.80 6.09 4.33
C LEU A 282 -4.65 7.32 3.96
N THR A 283 -5.35 7.95 4.92
CA THR A 283 -6.00 9.26 4.70
C THR A 283 -5.06 10.44 4.96
N THR A 284 -3.87 10.19 5.53
CA THR A 284 -2.86 11.22 5.79
C THR A 284 -1.92 11.41 4.59
N ALA A 285 -1.22 12.54 4.54
CA ALA A 285 -0.25 12.78 3.47
C ALA A 285 0.98 11.85 3.59
N PRO A 286 1.38 11.15 2.51
CA PRO A 286 2.61 10.37 2.51
C PRO A 286 3.86 11.26 2.52
N GLN A 287 4.98 10.68 2.93
CA GLN A 287 6.30 11.12 2.48
C GLN A 287 6.65 10.40 1.18
N THR A 288 7.52 10.99 0.37
CA THR A 288 8.12 10.29 -0.77
C THR A 288 9.49 9.76 -0.37
N LEU A 289 9.83 8.56 -0.83
CA LEU A 289 11.14 7.94 -0.60
C LEU A 289 12.00 7.99 -1.87
N PRO A 290 13.33 7.83 -1.76
CA PRO A 290 14.21 7.72 -2.91
C PRO A 290 13.75 6.60 -3.84
N TYR A 291 13.57 6.94 -5.10
CA TYR A 291 13.23 5.97 -6.13
C TYR A 291 13.79 6.48 -7.45
N THR A 292 14.29 5.56 -8.26
CA THR A 292 14.69 5.87 -9.63
C THR A 292 13.93 4.90 -10.49
N GLU A 293 13.21 5.44 -11.47
CA GLU A 293 12.38 4.67 -12.39
C GLU A 293 13.11 3.44 -12.93
N GLU A 294 12.34 2.36 -13.03
CA GLU A 294 12.79 1.04 -13.42
C GLU A 294 11.91 0.57 -14.59
N PRO A 295 12.46 -0.17 -15.56
CA PRO A 295 11.66 -0.68 -16.66
C PRO A 295 10.58 -1.62 -16.13
N GLY A 296 9.31 -1.27 -16.34
CA GLY A 296 8.19 -2.05 -15.78
C GLY A 296 8.27 -2.19 -14.26
N GLY A 297 8.76 -1.16 -13.56
CA GLY A 297 8.94 -1.25 -12.12
C GLY A 297 7.59 -1.26 -11.41
N GLU A 298 7.07 -2.43 -11.07
CA GLU A 298 5.79 -2.62 -10.39
C GLU A 298 5.98 -3.13 -8.95
N ALA A 299 6.90 -4.06 -8.75
CA ALA A 299 7.11 -4.72 -7.48
C ALA A 299 7.84 -3.88 -6.40
N ILE A 300 7.37 -3.95 -5.15
CA ILE A 300 8.01 -3.35 -3.96
C ILE A 300 7.71 -4.16 -2.69
N GLY A 301 8.66 -4.24 -1.77
CA GLY A 301 8.44 -4.93 -0.50
C GLY A 301 9.41 -4.51 0.60
N TRP A 302 8.94 -4.50 1.85
CA TRP A 302 9.78 -4.24 3.01
C TRP A 302 10.77 -5.38 3.24
N LYS A 303 12.02 -5.04 3.58
CA LYS A 303 12.88 -5.99 4.26
C LYS A 303 12.24 -6.39 5.59
N VAL A 304 12.29 -7.68 5.94
CA VAL A 304 11.60 -8.25 7.13
C VAL A 304 11.88 -7.50 8.43
N ASP A 305 13.10 -7.02 8.63
CA ASP A 305 13.54 -6.28 9.83
C ASP A 305 13.31 -4.75 9.75
N GLY A 306 12.71 -4.27 8.66
CA GLY A 306 12.45 -2.84 8.43
C GLY A 306 13.68 -2.02 8.07
N ALA A 307 14.87 -2.64 7.90
CA ALA A 307 16.11 -1.92 7.62
C ALA A 307 16.18 -1.32 6.20
N GLY A 308 15.15 -1.51 5.37
CA GLY A 308 15.07 -0.95 4.02
C GLY A 308 13.91 -1.58 3.24
N TYR A 309 13.82 -1.26 1.96
CA TYR A 309 12.89 -1.89 1.04
C TYR A 309 13.58 -2.31 -0.26
N TYR A 310 12.96 -3.25 -0.95
CA TYR A 310 13.39 -3.76 -2.24
C TYR A 310 12.40 -3.36 -3.32
N THR A 311 12.91 -3.25 -4.54
CA THR A 311 12.12 -3.23 -5.77
C THR A 311 12.72 -4.24 -6.73
N VAL A 312 11.87 -4.78 -7.60
CA VAL A 312 12.28 -5.64 -8.70
C VAL A 312 11.65 -5.11 -9.97
N SER A 313 12.45 -5.01 -11.03
CA SER A 313 11.99 -4.55 -12.34
C SER A 313 11.63 -5.73 -13.26
N GLU A 314 10.81 -5.46 -14.26
CA GLU A 314 10.63 -6.35 -15.41
C GLU A 314 11.85 -6.33 -16.36
N ILE A 315 11.79 -7.20 -17.36
CA ILE A 315 12.58 -7.10 -18.58
C ILE A 315 11.82 -6.24 -19.60
N LYS A 316 12.33 -5.05 -19.91
CA LYS A 316 11.73 -4.16 -20.91
C LYS A 316 12.80 -3.49 -21.75
N ASN A 317 12.56 -3.38 -23.07
CA ASN A 317 13.51 -2.78 -24.01
C ASN A 317 14.94 -3.38 -23.94
N ASN A 318 15.05 -4.71 -23.77
CA ASN A 318 16.31 -5.45 -23.56
C ASN A 318 17.09 -5.07 -22.29
N VAL A 319 16.49 -4.35 -21.34
CA VAL A 319 17.07 -4.14 -20.01
C VAL A 319 16.72 -5.33 -19.13
N PRO A 320 17.70 -6.06 -18.55
CA PRO A 320 17.42 -7.18 -17.66
C PRO A 320 16.70 -6.75 -16.37
N ALA A 321 15.86 -7.64 -15.85
CA ALA A 321 15.21 -7.50 -14.56
C ALA A 321 16.26 -7.40 -13.44
N ALA A 322 16.18 -6.36 -12.63
CA ALA A 322 17.16 -6.06 -11.58
C ALA A 322 16.50 -5.97 -10.21
N ILE A 323 17.23 -6.39 -9.18
CA ILE A 323 16.83 -6.25 -7.78
C ILE A 323 17.55 -5.04 -7.21
N TYR A 324 16.81 -4.06 -6.72
CA TYR A 324 17.36 -2.89 -6.04
C TYR A 324 17.02 -2.92 -4.56
N TYR A 325 17.91 -2.33 -3.75
CA TYR A 325 17.71 -2.16 -2.32
C TYR A 325 17.96 -0.72 -1.90
N TYR A 326 17.11 -0.23 -1.01
CA TYR A 326 17.13 1.11 -0.46
C TYR A 326 17.25 0.99 1.06
N ALA A 327 18.46 1.19 1.58
CA ALA A 327 18.75 1.04 3.00
C ALA A 327 18.18 2.21 3.80
N ARG A 328 17.57 1.94 4.95
CA ARG A 328 17.21 2.96 5.93
C ARG A 328 18.48 3.53 6.59
N GLN A 329 18.51 4.84 6.82
CA GLN A 329 19.61 5.57 7.47
C GLN A 329 19.24 6.04 8.88
#